data_AF-A0A0W8CJT8-F1
#
_entry.id   AF-A0A0W8CJT8-F1
#
_cell.length_a   1.000
_cell.length_b   1.000
_cell.length_c   1.000
_cell.angle_alpha   90.00
_cell.angle_beta   90.00
_cell.angle_gamma   90.00
#
_symmetry.space_group_name_H-M   'P 1'
#
loop_
_entity.id
_entity.type
_entity.pdbx_description
1 polymer ?
#
loop_
_entity_poly.entity_id
_entity_poly.type
_entity_poly.pdbx_seq_one_letter_code
_entity_poly.pdbx_strand_id
1 'polypeptide(L)'
;MESAPHSYPPSHATPSDGDGDTEQLPPPATLAAQKEPLTAENARKACTSSRTQAAYRSYLRGIATWIRESQSDPERFFDDAGNIDINVFFPKHFEAFLVAKMNASGRVLKVTTLGGYRSAVKDIYRQKRVALPVEYADDMKTLYQGFKRVEATRNQAGAGEAKMAGKMALPYSTYTQACKETLVLSDGGFSHLYLTLQWNLMCRSQSVETINSGHLSNEDDSIGIVFHKSKANQDGTGPKDPRHVYANPLAPRTCCITALGIYWSCHPRQGPGPIFPGALQRNRFRKTFGRALDKQDSEHDYGTHSIRKGVATYACNGSTGGPSIVSVCLRCGWSLGGVQDRYFRYEAAGDQFLGRVVAGLPVNSAQFASLPPHFKDNNCPIVREGVISMFPAFAEDTRLQPILKLCLASLAYHYDFLSTELPTTHSLRASSLFRRCNLHQSLSDQLVQLESPWMTATGIPPQVVMFGLQKEIQATVCALPESLARRFAKLLEEKGICGNGINQQQMEDTMHRVLDERVPQYSRAIHREDAPPRATLHFWPSDGKLHALPESFDFPSTDVVHAWHLWWFGSEAAGQPPYKSLCTHDLSTRKKRQTYSEWRVMMEHISSAIERKTGAYLRPQCPSSSLQFCASLV
;
A
#
# COMPACT_ATOMS: atom_id res chain seq x y z
N MET A 1 -28.19 44.34 -52.07
CA MET A 1 -29.46 43.60 -52.16
C MET A 1 -29.24 42.29 -51.41
N GLU A 2 -29.37 42.34 -50.09
CA GLU A 2 -30.65 42.10 -49.35
C GLU A 2 -30.96 40.60 -49.37
N SER A 3 -30.96 39.90 -48.24
CA SER A 3 -31.90 40.13 -47.14
C SER A 3 -31.36 39.73 -45.76
N ALA A 4 -31.76 40.53 -44.77
CA ALA A 4 -31.60 40.28 -43.33
C ALA A 4 -32.85 39.52 -42.79
N PRO A 5 -33.25 39.65 -41.51
CA PRO A 5 -32.92 38.76 -40.41
C PRO A 5 -34.16 38.14 -39.74
N HIS A 6 -34.00 37.16 -38.84
CA HIS A 6 -35.01 36.87 -37.82
C HIS A 6 -34.39 36.65 -36.45
N SER A 7 -35.10 37.14 -35.45
CA SER A 7 -34.62 37.57 -34.15
C SER A 7 -35.49 37.02 -33.01
N TYR A 8 -34.83 36.67 -31.89
CA TYR A 8 -35.31 36.53 -30.49
C TYR A 8 -36.18 35.30 -30.09
N PRO A 9 -36.17 34.85 -28.80
CA PRO A 9 -35.63 35.49 -27.58
C PRO A 9 -34.70 34.62 -26.68
N PRO A 10 -34.02 35.21 -25.66
CA PRO A 10 -33.37 34.48 -24.57
C PRO A 10 -34.33 34.34 -23.38
N SER A 11 -34.49 33.13 -22.83
CA SER A 11 -35.20 32.90 -21.57
C SER A 11 -34.34 32.12 -20.58
N HIS A 12 -33.91 32.85 -19.55
CA HIS A 12 -33.56 32.47 -18.18
C HIS A 12 -33.82 31.03 -17.73
N ALA A 13 -32.78 30.39 -17.17
CA ALA A 13 -32.69 30.05 -15.73
C ALA A 13 -31.50 29.10 -15.48
N THR A 14 -30.32 29.66 -15.23
CA THR A 14 -29.21 28.94 -14.60
C THR A 14 -29.27 29.15 -13.08
N PRO A 15 -29.10 28.11 -12.26
CA PRO A 15 -28.89 28.28 -10.83
C PRO A 15 -27.49 28.89 -10.62
N SER A 16 -27.45 30.04 -9.98
CA SER A 16 -26.21 30.74 -9.63
C SER A 16 -25.47 30.00 -8.51
N ASP A 17 -24.58 29.08 -8.89
CA ASP A 17 -23.45 28.73 -8.06
C ASP A 17 -22.49 29.93 -8.05
N GLY A 18 -22.38 30.58 -6.89
CA GLY A 18 -21.46 31.69 -6.66
C GLY A 18 -20.02 31.21 -6.72
N ASP A 19 -19.45 31.24 -7.92
CA ASP A 19 -18.02 31.13 -8.15
C ASP A 19 -17.31 32.30 -7.49
N GLY A 20 -16.39 31.97 -6.59
CA GLY A 20 -15.51 32.94 -5.95
C GLY A 20 -14.52 33.51 -6.95
N ASP A 21 -14.42 34.84 -6.94
CA ASP A 21 -13.41 35.60 -7.66
C ASP A 21 -12.04 34.93 -7.60
N THR A 22 -11.54 34.65 -8.79
CA THR A 22 -10.22 34.05 -9.02
C THR A 22 -9.16 35.14 -8.84
N GLU A 23 -8.90 35.52 -7.60
CA GLU A 23 -7.73 36.35 -7.30
C GLU A 23 -6.48 35.48 -7.46
N GLN A 24 -5.65 35.81 -8.45
CA GLN A 24 -4.35 35.18 -8.69
C GLN A 24 -3.51 35.27 -7.42
N LEU A 25 -3.40 34.15 -6.71
CA LEU A 25 -2.36 33.97 -5.69
C LEU A 25 -0.99 34.13 -6.36
N PRO A 26 -0.06 34.91 -5.79
CA PRO A 26 1.28 35.01 -6.33
C PRO A 26 1.94 33.62 -6.33
N PRO A 27 2.80 33.34 -7.33
CA PRO A 27 3.44 32.04 -7.47
C PRO A 27 4.25 31.70 -6.20
N PRO A 28 4.33 30.41 -5.81
CA PRO A 28 5.15 30.00 -4.69
C PRO A 28 6.60 30.37 -4.96
N ALA A 29 7.22 31.06 -4.00
CA ALA A 29 8.59 31.50 -4.06
C ALA A 29 9.51 30.37 -4.54
N THR A 30 10.09 30.56 -5.72
CA THR A 30 11.25 29.82 -6.19
C THR A 30 12.30 29.87 -5.08
N LEU A 31 12.95 28.73 -4.80
CA LEU A 31 14.08 28.60 -3.88
C LEU A 31 15.31 29.33 -4.42
N ALA A 32 15.22 30.65 -4.50
CA ALA A 32 16.30 31.60 -4.43
C ALA A 32 15.81 32.64 -3.43
N ALA A 33 15.98 32.33 -2.14
CA ALA A 33 15.62 33.24 -1.06
C ALA A 33 16.49 34.49 -1.17
N GLN A 34 16.01 35.49 -1.92
CA GLN A 34 16.24 36.87 -1.54
C GLN A 34 15.64 36.99 -0.14
N LYS A 35 16.50 36.89 0.89
CA LYS A 35 16.12 37.13 2.28
C LYS A 35 15.68 38.58 2.38
N GLU A 36 14.40 38.84 2.16
CA GLU A 36 13.81 40.03 2.76
C GLU A 36 14.16 40.01 4.26
N PRO A 37 14.67 41.12 4.81
CA PRO A 37 15.03 41.18 6.22
C PRO A 37 13.79 40.86 7.06
N LEU A 38 13.93 39.90 7.99
CA LEU A 38 12.86 39.51 8.89
C LEU A 38 12.49 40.70 9.78
N THR A 39 11.34 41.33 9.53
CA THR A 39 10.81 42.38 10.40
C THR A 39 9.97 41.76 11.52
N ALA A 40 9.83 42.49 12.64
CA ALA A 40 8.93 42.08 13.72
C ALA A 40 7.47 41.95 13.24
N GLU A 41 7.07 42.71 12.22
CA GLU A 41 5.75 42.62 11.62
C GLU A 41 5.57 41.35 10.78
N ASN A 42 6.54 41.01 9.92
CA ASN A 42 6.51 39.79 9.13
C ASN A 42 6.57 38.54 10.02
N ALA A 43 7.35 38.58 11.11
CA ALA A 43 7.39 37.52 12.11
C ALA A 43 6.04 37.33 12.83
N ARG A 44 5.38 38.42 13.24
CA ARG A 44 4.02 38.36 13.84
C ARG A 44 2.97 37.88 12.84
N LYS A 45 3.04 38.32 11.58
CA LYS A 45 2.17 37.85 10.49
C LYS A 45 2.33 36.34 10.26
N ALA A 46 3.55 35.81 10.41
CA ALA A 46 3.82 34.37 10.28
C ALA A 46 3.14 33.51 11.36
N CYS A 47 2.71 34.07 12.49
CA CYS A 47 1.91 33.36 13.51
C CYS A 47 0.54 32.90 12.98
N THR A 48 0.13 33.32 11.79
CA THR A 48 -1.09 32.85 11.14
C THR A 48 -0.83 32.56 9.68
N SER A 49 -1.10 31.33 9.27
CA SER A 49 -0.84 30.91 7.89
C SER A 49 -1.56 31.80 6.88
N SER A 50 -0.94 32.06 5.74
CA SER A 50 -1.52 32.85 4.64
C SER A 50 -2.94 32.40 4.29
N ARG A 51 -3.19 31.09 4.31
CA ARG A 51 -4.51 30.53 4.07
C ARG A 51 -5.52 30.86 5.16
N THR A 52 -5.10 30.87 6.43
CA THR A 52 -5.96 31.29 7.54
C THR A 52 -6.30 32.77 7.41
N GLN A 53 -5.34 33.61 7.01
CA GLN A 53 -5.59 35.04 6.74
C GLN A 53 -6.62 35.22 5.61
N ALA A 54 -6.48 34.48 4.51
CA ALA A 54 -7.47 34.50 3.42
C ALA A 54 -8.87 34.04 3.89
N ALA A 55 -8.94 32.98 4.71
CA ALA A 55 -10.19 32.53 5.31
C ALA A 55 -10.80 33.60 6.22
N TYR A 56 -9.99 34.27 7.05
CA TYR A 56 -10.45 35.37 7.89
C TYR A 56 -11.00 36.52 7.06
N ARG A 57 -10.33 36.95 5.99
CA ARG A 57 -10.89 37.95 5.06
C ARG A 57 -12.25 37.54 4.50
N SER A 58 -12.44 36.26 4.16
CA SER A 58 -13.73 35.73 3.70
C SER A 58 -14.80 35.81 4.80
N TYR A 59 -14.47 35.47 6.04
CA TYR A 59 -15.41 35.56 7.17
C TYR A 59 -15.76 37.02 7.49
N LEU A 60 -14.77 37.92 7.48
CA LEU A 60 -15.00 39.34 7.74
C LEU A 60 -15.86 39.98 6.65
N ARG A 61 -15.69 39.60 5.38
CA ARG A 61 -16.61 40.00 4.29
C ARG A 61 -18.05 39.56 4.60
N GLY A 62 -18.25 38.33 5.06
CA GLY A 62 -19.58 37.85 5.44
C GLY A 62 -20.23 38.63 6.59
N ILE A 63 -19.44 39.15 7.54
CA ILE A 63 -19.93 40.04 8.60
C ILE A 63 -20.23 41.42 8.01
N ALA A 64 -19.34 41.98 7.18
CA ALA A 64 -19.51 43.27 6.55
C ALA A 64 -20.78 43.33 5.69
N THR A 65 -21.07 42.28 4.92
CA THR A 65 -22.33 42.16 4.16
C THR A 65 -23.54 42.23 5.09
N TRP A 66 -23.54 41.45 6.18
CA TRP A 66 -24.65 41.48 7.14
C TRP A 66 -24.81 42.85 7.81
N ILE A 67 -23.72 43.55 8.15
CA ILE A 67 -23.77 44.91 8.71
C ILE A 67 -24.50 45.84 7.75
N ARG A 68 -24.12 45.83 6.46
CA ARG A 68 -24.74 46.66 5.42
C ARG A 68 -26.21 46.34 5.17
N GLU A 69 -26.60 45.08 5.34
CA GLU A 69 -27.99 44.63 5.14
C GLU A 69 -28.88 44.87 6.36
N SER A 70 -28.33 44.84 7.58
CA SER A 70 -29.13 44.72 8.82
C SER A 70 -29.04 45.92 9.77
N GLN A 71 -28.06 46.80 9.61
CA GLN A 71 -27.88 47.96 10.51
C GLN A 71 -28.47 49.22 9.88
N SER A 72 -29.04 50.10 10.71
CA SER A 72 -29.66 51.37 10.24
C SER A 72 -28.64 52.41 9.77
N ASP A 73 -27.43 52.38 10.34
CA ASP A 73 -26.29 53.22 9.93
C ASP A 73 -25.04 52.33 9.76
N PRO A 74 -24.90 51.65 8.61
CA PRO A 74 -23.83 50.67 8.40
C PRO A 74 -22.43 51.26 8.34
N GLU A 75 -22.27 52.46 7.78
CA GLU A 75 -20.94 53.04 7.50
C GLU A 75 -20.17 53.35 8.78
N ARG A 76 -20.87 53.64 9.88
CA ARG A 76 -20.27 53.83 11.21
C ARG A 76 -19.52 52.59 11.72
N PHE A 77 -19.81 51.40 11.22
CA PHE A 77 -19.15 50.17 11.64
C PHE A 77 -17.82 49.90 10.92
N PHE A 78 -17.40 50.78 10.00
CA PHE A 78 -16.18 50.63 9.24
C PHE A 78 -15.19 51.76 9.56
N ASP A 79 -13.90 51.44 9.61
CA ASP A 79 -12.82 52.43 9.67
C ASP A 79 -12.55 53.05 8.29
N ASP A 80 -11.71 54.09 8.22
CA ASP A 80 -11.39 54.82 6.97
C ASP A 80 -10.81 53.89 5.87
N ALA A 81 -10.29 52.73 6.26
CA ALA A 81 -9.76 51.72 5.35
C ALA A 81 -10.81 50.66 4.95
N GLY A 82 -12.08 50.84 5.33
CA GLY A 82 -13.19 49.95 5.03
C GLY A 82 -13.19 48.64 5.83
N ASN A 83 -12.38 48.52 6.88
CA ASN A 83 -12.37 47.34 7.74
C ASN A 83 -13.35 47.51 8.89
N ILE A 84 -13.82 46.40 9.47
CA ILE A 84 -14.72 46.45 10.63
C ILE A 84 -14.03 47.18 11.79
N ASP A 85 -14.65 48.27 12.25
CA ASP A 85 -14.18 49.01 13.41
C ASP A 85 -14.64 48.32 14.70
N ILE A 86 -13.68 47.80 15.45
CA ILE A 86 -13.91 47.11 16.73
C ILE A 86 -14.33 48.06 17.85
N ASN A 87 -14.19 49.37 17.68
CA ASN A 87 -14.69 50.36 18.64
C ASN A 87 -16.20 50.58 18.53
N VAL A 88 -16.82 50.10 17.44
CA VAL A 88 -18.27 50.18 17.19
C VAL A 88 -18.88 48.78 17.13
N PHE A 89 -18.17 47.81 16.56
CA PHE A 89 -18.60 46.42 16.44
C PHE A 89 -18.37 45.62 17.73
N PHE A 90 -19.27 45.78 18.70
CA PHE A 90 -19.29 45.08 19.98
C PHE A 90 -19.78 43.61 19.94
N PRO A 91 -19.51 42.80 21.00
CA PRO A 91 -19.98 41.42 21.12
C PRO A 91 -21.47 41.21 20.83
N LYS A 92 -22.35 42.13 21.26
CA LYS A 92 -23.80 42.07 21.00
C LYS A 92 -24.16 42.06 19.50
N HIS A 93 -23.42 42.81 18.68
CA HIS A 93 -23.63 42.84 17.24
C HIS A 93 -23.15 41.53 16.60
N PHE A 94 -22.05 40.99 17.11
CA PHE A 94 -21.56 39.69 16.68
C PHE A 94 -22.53 38.56 17.05
N GLU A 95 -23.14 38.60 18.24
CA GLU A 95 -24.18 37.66 18.64
C GLU A 95 -25.40 37.72 17.70
N ALA A 96 -25.91 38.93 17.43
CA ALA A 96 -27.00 39.14 16.49
C ALA A 96 -26.67 38.59 15.09
N PHE A 97 -25.45 38.81 14.61
CA PHE A 97 -24.96 38.22 13.37
C PHE A 97 -25.00 36.68 13.39
N LEU A 98 -24.51 36.06 14.47
CA LEU A 98 -24.49 34.60 14.59
C LEU A 98 -25.91 34.01 14.60
N VAL A 99 -26.84 34.63 15.34
CA VAL A 99 -28.24 34.24 15.38
C VAL A 99 -28.90 34.39 14.01
N ALA A 100 -28.66 35.51 13.32
CA ALA A 100 -29.15 35.73 11.95
C ALA A 100 -28.64 34.65 10.98
N LYS A 101 -27.36 34.27 11.08
CA LYS A 101 -26.79 33.18 10.28
C LYS A 101 -27.36 31.79 10.61
N MET A 102 -27.74 31.55 11.86
CA MET A 102 -28.41 30.29 12.28
C MET A 102 -29.88 30.21 11.82
N ASN A 103 -30.52 31.36 11.60
CA ASN A 103 -31.92 31.47 11.21
C ASN A 103 -32.13 31.73 9.71
N ALA A 104 -31.06 31.95 8.93
CA ALA A 104 -31.16 32.18 7.50
C ALA A 104 -31.75 30.95 6.78
N SER A 105 -32.84 31.17 6.05
CA SER A 105 -33.71 30.13 5.46
C SER A 105 -33.16 29.45 4.20
N GLY A 106 -32.07 29.96 3.62
CA GLY A 106 -31.50 29.41 2.37
C GLY A 106 -30.46 28.29 2.54
N ARG A 107 -29.80 28.21 3.71
CA ARG A 107 -28.82 27.15 4.04
C ARG A 107 -28.48 27.22 5.52
N VAL A 108 -28.87 26.21 6.31
CA VAL A 108 -28.52 26.16 7.74
C VAL A 108 -27.01 25.95 7.86
N LEU A 109 -26.28 26.97 8.33
CA LEU A 109 -24.85 26.85 8.56
C LEU A 109 -24.59 25.97 9.78
N LYS A 110 -23.71 24.97 9.64
CA LYS A 110 -23.23 24.17 10.78
C LYS A 110 -22.56 25.07 11.81
N VAL A 111 -22.78 24.81 13.09
CA VAL A 111 -22.20 25.61 14.20
C VAL A 111 -20.66 25.64 14.15
N THR A 112 -20.03 24.62 13.56
CA THR A 112 -18.57 24.59 13.33
C THR A 112 -18.08 25.70 12.40
N THR A 113 -18.89 26.11 11.41
CA THR A 113 -18.58 27.21 10.48
C THR A 113 -18.59 28.56 11.19
N LEU A 114 -19.48 28.73 12.18
CA LEU A 114 -19.58 29.96 12.98
C LEU A 114 -18.29 30.26 13.74
N GLY A 115 -17.57 29.23 14.20
CA GLY A 115 -16.31 29.39 14.92
C GLY A 115 -15.21 30.06 14.09
N GLY A 116 -15.29 29.98 12.76
CA GLY A 116 -14.41 30.69 11.83
C GLY A 116 -14.56 32.20 11.94
N TYR A 117 -15.80 32.70 12.01
CA TYR A 117 -16.09 34.12 12.21
C TYR A 117 -15.57 34.63 13.55
N ARG A 118 -15.78 33.88 14.64
CA ARG A 118 -15.23 34.25 15.97
C ARG A 118 -13.71 34.36 15.93
N SER A 119 -13.06 33.43 15.22
CA SER A 119 -11.60 33.43 15.07
C SER A 119 -11.10 34.63 14.26
N ALA A 120 -11.83 35.01 13.20
CA ALA A 120 -11.51 36.18 12.39
C ALA A 120 -11.68 37.50 13.17
N VAL A 121 -12.74 37.63 13.98
CA VAL A 121 -12.92 38.81 14.85
C VAL A 121 -11.80 38.88 15.90
N LYS A 122 -11.48 37.76 16.57
CA LYS A 122 -10.34 37.69 17.51
C LYS A 122 -9.02 38.10 16.86
N ASP A 123 -8.84 37.79 15.57
CA ASP A 123 -7.65 38.21 14.83
C ASP A 123 -7.56 39.73 14.66
N ILE A 124 -8.67 40.43 14.46
CA ILE A 124 -8.67 41.91 14.39
C ILE A 124 -8.14 42.51 15.70
N TYR A 125 -8.67 42.07 16.84
CA TYR A 125 -8.20 42.51 18.17
C TYR A 125 -6.70 42.24 18.36
N ARG A 126 -6.25 41.04 17.95
CA ARG A 126 -4.83 40.67 18.01
C ARG A 126 -3.95 41.57 17.13
N GLN A 127 -4.38 41.86 15.89
CA GLN A 127 -3.65 42.71 14.96
C GLN A 127 -3.59 44.17 15.44
N LYS A 128 -4.71 44.71 15.94
CA LYS A 128 -4.82 46.05 16.54
C LYS A 128 -4.19 46.15 17.94
N ARG A 129 -3.72 45.02 18.51
CA ARG A 129 -3.13 44.90 19.86
C ARG A 129 -4.04 45.39 20.98
N VAL A 130 -5.34 45.18 20.83
CA VAL A 130 -6.36 45.53 21.82
C VAL A 130 -6.77 44.28 22.59
N ALA A 131 -7.01 44.43 23.90
CA ALA A 131 -7.51 43.33 24.72
C ALA A 131 -8.85 42.82 24.18
N LEU A 132 -9.00 41.49 24.12
CA LEU A 132 -10.26 40.90 23.71
C LEU A 132 -11.31 41.08 24.82
N PRO A 133 -12.51 41.61 24.50
CA PRO A 133 -13.60 41.72 25.48
C PRO A 133 -13.95 40.37 26.12
N VAL A 134 -14.30 40.40 27.42
CA VAL A 134 -14.54 39.19 28.23
C VAL A 134 -15.72 38.36 27.74
N GLU A 135 -16.70 39.01 27.11
CA GLU A 135 -17.89 38.40 26.51
C GLU A 135 -17.51 37.48 25.34
N TYR A 136 -16.42 37.79 24.63
CA TYR A 136 -15.87 36.89 23.61
C TYR A 136 -15.18 35.65 24.19
N ALA A 137 -15.11 35.48 25.51
CA ALA A 137 -14.60 34.29 26.20
C ALA A 137 -15.74 33.32 26.56
N ASP A 138 -16.34 33.48 27.75
CA ASP A 138 -17.26 32.49 28.34
C ASP A 138 -18.70 32.62 27.82
N ASP A 139 -19.22 33.83 27.66
CA ASP A 139 -20.59 34.04 27.14
C ASP A 139 -20.74 33.47 25.72
N MET A 140 -19.78 33.80 24.84
CA MET A 140 -19.71 33.18 23.52
C MET A 140 -19.48 31.67 23.58
N LYS A 141 -18.85 31.11 24.61
CA LYS A 141 -18.73 29.64 24.74
C LYS A 141 -20.09 29.02 25.04
N THR A 142 -20.87 29.64 25.93
CA THR A 142 -22.23 29.24 26.30
C THR A 142 -23.17 29.33 25.09
N LEU A 143 -23.14 30.43 24.34
CA LEU A 143 -23.94 30.60 23.13
C LEU A 143 -23.69 29.49 22.09
N TYR A 144 -22.41 29.19 21.81
CA TYR A 144 -22.06 28.13 20.86
C TYR A 144 -22.46 26.74 21.36
N GLN A 145 -22.43 26.49 22.68
CA GLN A 145 -22.99 25.26 23.24
C GLN A 145 -24.51 25.19 23.08
N GLY A 146 -25.20 26.32 23.26
CA GLY A 146 -26.63 26.46 22.99
C GLY A 146 -26.98 26.12 21.55
N PHE A 147 -26.29 26.72 20.57
CA PHE A 147 -26.51 26.41 19.16
C PHE A 147 -26.29 24.92 18.84
N LYS A 148 -25.24 24.29 19.40
CA LYS A 148 -25.01 22.85 19.22
C LYS A 148 -26.16 22.00 19.75
N ARG A 149 -26.74 22.36 20.90
CA ARG A 149 -27.88 21.65 21.48
C ARG A 149 -29.13 21.82 20.61
N VAL A 150 -29.42 23.04 20.14
CA VAL A 150 -30.55 23.31 19.22
C VAL A 150 -30.39 22.54 17.91
N GLU A 151 -29.19 22.54 17.30
CA GLU A 151 -28.88 21.77 16.10
C GLU A 151 -29.07 20.26 16.35
N ALA A 152 -28.58 19.74 17.48
CA ALA A 152 -28.76 18.34 17.86
C ALA A 152 -30.25 17.96 18.03
N THR A 153 -31.06 18.80 18.69
CA THR A 153 -32.50 18.58 18.85
C THR A 153 -33.22 18.60 17.49
N ARG A 154 -32.89 19.55 16.59
CA ARG A 154 -33.45 19.59 15.23
C ARG A 154 -33.10 18.32 14.44
N ASN A 155 -31.85 17.87 14.51
CA ASN A 155 -31.41 16.64 13.86
C ASN A 155 -32.12 15.40 14.42
N GLN A 156 -32.26 15.30 15.74
CA GLN A 156 -32.96 14.20 16.40
C GLN A 156 -34.45 14.14 16.01
N ALA A 157 -35.08 15.30 15.79
CA ALA A 157 -36.47 15.42 15.36
C ALA A 157 -36.69 15.19 13.85
N GLY A 158 -35.64 14.85 13.07
CA GLY A 158 -35.73 14.67 11.62
C GLY A 158 -35.94 15.96 10.81
N ALA A 159 -35.97 17.11 11.49
CA ALA A 159 -36.14 18.44 10.88
C ALA A 159 -34.79 19.12 10.56
N GLY A 160 -33.67 18.48 10.90
CA GLY A 160 -32.33 18.92 10.52
C GLY A 160 -31.82 18.21 9.27
N GLU A 161 -30.90 18.83 8.54
CA GLU A 161 -30.11 18.16 7.51
C GLU A 161 -29.23 17.10 8.20
N ALA A 162 -29.77 15.90 8.41
CA ALA A 162 -29.08 14.79 9.06
C ALA A 162 -27.98 14.20 8.15
N LYS A 163 -26.98 15.02 7.80
CA LYS A 163 -25.72 14.57 7.22
C LYS A 163 -24.69 14.53 8.33
N MET A 164 -24.18 13.33 8.63
CA MET A 164 -23.06 13.06 9.54
C MET A 164 -22.07 14.25 9.55
N ALA A 165 -21.70 14.73 10.73
CA ALA A 165 -20.94 15.98 10.87
C ALA A 165 -19.55 15.90 10.20
N GLY A 166 -19.49 16.42 8.96
CA GLY A 166 -18.28 16.47 8.15
C GLY A 166 -18.04 15.20 7.34
N LYS A 167 -17.00 15.23 6.50
CA LYS A 167 -16.67 14.11 5.59
C LYS A 167 -16.53 12.78 6.34
N MET A 168 -17.09 11.69 5.80
CA MET A 168 -17.08 10.37 6.43
C MET A 168 -15.66 9.77 6.49
N ALA A 169 -15.45 8.78 7.36
CA ALA A 169 -14.23 7.97 7.34
C ALA A 169 -14.23 7.11 6.07
N LEU A 170 -13.17 7.16 5.28
CA LEU A 170 -13.07 6.40 4.03
C LEU A 170 -12.88 4.90 4.35
N PRO A 171 -13.81 4.00 3.97
CA PRO A 171 -13.62 2.57 4.17
C PRO A 171 -12.39 2.04 3.41
N TYR A 172 -11.76 0.98 3.91
CA TYR A 172 -10.57 0.40 3.25
C TYR A 172 -10.87 -0.15 1.84
N SER A 173 -12.07 -0.68 1.62
CA SER A 173 -12.55 -1.11 0.31
C SER A 173 -12.62 0.07 -0.67
N THR A 174 -13.21 1.20 -0.26
CA THR A 174 -13.28 2.41 -1.07
C THR A 174 -11.90 3.02 -1.31
N TYR A 175 -10.99 2.98 -0.33
CA TYR A 175 -9.59 3.35 -0.52
C TYR A 175 -8.91 2.48 -1.60
N THR A 176 -9.12 1.17 -1.56
CA THR A 176 -8.57 0.21 -2.53
C THR A 176 -9.11 0.49 -3.93
N GLN A 177 -10.41 0.78 -4.06
CA GLN A 177 -11.02 1.18 -5.33
C GLN A 177 -10.46 2.51 -5.84
N ALA A 178 -10.32 3.52 -4.98
CA ALA A 178 -9.72 4.79 -5.36
C ALA A 178 -8.26 4.62 -5.80
N CYS A 179 -7.50 3.72 -5.19
CA CYS A 179 -6.16 3.35 -5.65
C CYS A 179 -6.19 2.71 -7.04
N LYS A 180 -7.16 1.82 -7.32
CA LYS A 180 -7.35 1.24 -8.65
C LYS A 180 -7.64 2.30 -9.71
N GLU A 181 -8.58 3.21 -9.45
CA GLU A 181 -8.96 4.27 -10.39
C GLU A 181 -7.81 5.26 -10.61
N THR A 182 -7.05 5.60 -9.58
CA THR A 182 -5.93 6.56 -9.69
C THR A 182 -4.68 5.96 -10.32
N LEU A 183 -4.44 4.65 -10.18
CA LEU A 183 -3.29 3.94 -10.77
C LEU A 183 -3.28 4.01 -12.31
N VAL A 184 -4.45 3.97 -12.95
CA VAL A 184 -4.56 3.92 -14.41
C VAL A 184 -4.64 5.31 -15.08
N LEU A 185 -4.59 6.38 -14.29
CA LEU A 185 -4.67 7.74 -14.81
C LEU A 185 -3.42 8.14 -15.60
N SER A 186 -3.62 8.89 -16.67
CA SER A 186 -2.53 9.50 -17.44
C SER A 186 -2.01 10.79 -16.79
N ASP A 187 -1.65 10.73 -15.50
CA ASP A 187 -1.12 11.86 -14.73
C ASP A 187 0.30 11.63 -14.19
N GLY A 188 0.99 10.63 -14.72
CA GLY A 188 2.35 10.23 -14.33
C GLY A 188 2.42 9.53 -12.97
N GLY A 189 1.32 8.93 -12.50
CA GLY A 189 1.23 8.30 -11.18
C GLY A 189 1.08 9.30 -10.03
N PHE A 190 0.83 10.58 -10.32
CA PHE A 190 0.70 11.64 -9.32
C PHE A 190 -0.42 11.35 -8.33
N SER A 191 -1.64 11.11 -8.82
CA SER A 191 -2.80 10.95 -7.93
C SER A 191 -2.71 9.66 -7.12
N HIS A 192 -2.13 8.61 -7.72
CA HIS A 192 -1.92 7.32 -7.08
C HIS A 192 -0.95 7.44 -5.90
N LEU A 193 0.26 7.99 -6.13
CA LEU A 193 1.25 8.20 -5.07
C LEU A 193 0.74 9.15 -3.98
N TYR A 194 0.04 10.23 -4.36
CA TYR A 194 -0.50 11.18 -3.39
C TYR A 194 -1.51 10.50 -2.46
N LEU A 195 -2.41 9.69 -3.01
CA LEU A 195 -3.40 8.93 -2.24
C LEU A 195 -2.74 7.92 -1.30
N THR A 196 -1.80 7.11 -1.81
CA THR A 196 -1.13 6.07 -1.01
C THR A 196 -0.26 6.69 0.08
N LEU A 197 0.47 7.78 -0.19
CA LEU A 197 1.23 8.51 0.83
C LEU A 197 0.31 9.11 1.88
N GLN A 198 -0.82 9.72 1.48
CA GLN A 198 -1.73 10.30 2.45
C GLN A 198 -2.29 9.25 3.41
N TRP A 199 -2.65 8.08 2.88
CA TRP A 199 -3.12 6.94 3.65
C TRP A 199 -2.03 6.40 4.58
N ASN A 200 -0.89 5.95 4.02
CA ASN A 200 0.18 5.31 4.79
C ASN A 200 0.79 6.23 5.84
N LEU A 201 0.92 7.53 5.55
CA LEU A 201 1.42 8.50 6.53
C LEU A 201 0.35 8.95 7.53
N MET A 202 -0.91 8.56 7.39
CA MET A 202 -2.02 8.99 8.25
C MET A 202 -2.06 10.52 8.46
N CYS A 203 -1.73 11.27 7.40
CA CYS A 203 -1.48 12.69 7.50
C CYS A 203 -2.54 13.53 6.78
N ARG A 204 -2.49 14.85 6.98
CA ARG A 204 -3.38 15.75 6.25
C ARG A 204 -2.88 15.86 4.82
N SER A 205 -3.79 16.04 3.87
CA SER A 205 -3.45 16.25 2.47
C SER A 205 -2.41 17.36 2.26
N GLN A 206 -2.45 18.45 3.04
CA GLN A 206 -1.44 19.51 2.98
C GLN A 206 -0.03 19.05 3.42
N SER A 207 0.07 18.09 4.33
CA SER A 207 1.36 17.53 4.75
C SER A 207 2.01 16.74 3.61
N VAL A 208 1.22 16.05 2.79
CA VAL A 208 1.69 15.31 1.61
C VAL A 208 2.30 16.24 0.57
N GLU A 209 1.62 17.36 0.27
CA GLU A 209 2.10 18.40 -0.66
C GLU A 209 3.47 18.97 -0.25
N THR A 210 3.81 18.96 1.04
CA THR A 210 5.06 19.51 1.57
C THR A 210 6.19 18.49 1.74
N ILE A 211 6.00 17.22 1.32
CA ILE A 211 7.07 16.22 1.42
C ILE A 211 8.20 16.57 0.46
N ASN A 212 9.42 16.55 0.98
CA ASN A 212 10.65 16.75 0.24
C ASN A 212 11.43 15.42 0.22
N SER A 213 12.20 15.16 -0.83
CA SER A 213 13.05 13.97 -0.92
C SER A 213 14.05 13.90 0.23
N GLY A 214 14.48 15.03 0.79
CA GLY A 214 15.32 15.09 1.99
C GLY A 214 14.63 14.66 3.29
N HIS A 215 13.31 14.44 3.29
CA HIS A 215 12.58 13.91 4.45
C HIS A 215 12.54 12.38 4.49
N LEU A 216 13.01 11.72 3.43
CA LEU A 216 12.98 10.27 3.29
C LEU A 216 14.28 9.68 3.85
N SER A 217 14.15 8.62 4.64
CA SER A 217 15.25 7.79 5.12
C SER A 217 14.97 6.32 4.81
N ASN A 218 16.03 5.54 4.64
CA ASN A 218 15.93 4.09 4.58
C ASN A 218 15.94 3.55 6.01
N GLU A 219 14.88 2.85 6.41
CA GLU A 219 14.70 2.29 7.75
C GLU A 219 14.50 0.78 7.63
N ASP A 220 15.62 0.07 7.41
CA ASP A 220 15.71 -1.37 7.16
C ASP A 220 14.78 -1.87 6.04
N ASP A 221 13.61 -2.39 6.39
CA ASP A 221 12.61 -2.96 5.49
C ASP A 221 11.45 -1.99 5.17
N SER A 222 11.65 -0.70 5.47
CA SER A 222 10.68 0.36 5.26
C SER A 222 11.33 1.69 4.85
N ILE A 223 10.50 2.64 4.42
CA ILE A 223 10.92 4.03 4.17
C ILE A 223 10.43 4.90 5.34
N GLY A 224 11.34 5.55 6.04
CA GLY A 224 11.01 6.56 7.04
C GLY A 224 10.67 7.90 6.39
N ILE A 225 9.57 8.54 6.80
CA ILE A 225 9.25 9.92 6.39
C ILE A 225 9.05 10.80 7.62
N VAL A 226 9.89 11.84 7.73
CA VAL A 226 9.86 12.80 8.84
C VAL A 226 9.16 14.09 8.44
N PHE A 227 8.26 14.59 9.30
CA PHE A 227 7.67 15.92 9.14
C PHE A 227 8.34 16.92 10.10
N HIS A 228 9.03 17.91 9.54
CA HIS A 228 9.62 19.01 10.31
C HIS A 228 8.60 20.02 10.83
N LYS A 229 7.41 20.05 10.22
CA LYS A 229 6.31 20.93 10.62
C LYS A 229 4.99 20.20 10.47
N SER A 230 4.12 20.33 11.47
CA SER A 230 2.77 19.76 11.43
C SER A 230 1.76 20.76 11.98
N LYS A 231 0.45 20.53 11.78
CA LYS A 231 -0.58 21.42 12.36
C LYS A 231 -0.46 21.55 13.89
N ALA A 232 -0.02 20.49 14.57
CA ALA A 232 0.16 20.47 16.02
C ALA A 232 1.55 20.97 16.47
N ASN A 233 2.53 20.96 15.57
CA ASN A 233 3.92 21.39 15.80
C ASN A 233 4.28 22.43 14.72
N GLN A 234 3.76 23.66 14.86
CA GLN A 234 3.90 24.71 13.84
C GLN A 234 5.27 25.42 13.90
N ASP A 235 5.90 25.42 15.06
CA ASP A 235 7.22 25.95 15.38
C ASP A 235 8.34 24.92 15.14
N GLY A 236 8.00 23.63 15.01
CA GLY A 236 8.95 22.58 14.60
C GLY A 236 9.90 22.15 15.73
N THR A 237 9.58 22.50 16.97
CA THR A 237 10.38 22.19 18.17
C THR A 237 10.10 20.79 18.70
N GLY A 238 8.95 20.22 18.34
CA GLY A 238 8.59 18.85 18.73
C GLY A 238 9.47 17.76 18.09
N PRO A 239 9.42 16.53 18.63
CA PRO A 239 10.16 15.38 18.13
C PRO A 239 9.94 15.14 16.63
N LYS A 240 11.00 14.71 15.95
CA LYS A 240 11.06 14.49 14.50
C LYS A 240 10.98 12.99 14.20
N ASP A 241 9.93 12.37 14.72
CA ASP A 241 9.79 10.91 14.64
C ASP A 241 9.43 10.46 13.21
N PRO A 242 10.09 9.42 12.68
CA PRO A 242 9.77 8.90 11.36
C PRO A 242 8.44 8.16 11.37
N ARG A 243 7.71 8.28 10.25
CA ARG A 243 6.57 7.42 9.94
C ARG A 243 7.06 6.35 8.98
N HIS A 244 7.09 5.10 9.42
CA HIS A 244 7.56 3.97 8.62
C HIS A 244 6.53 3.57 7.58
N VAL A 245 6.89 3.65 6.30
CA VAL A 245 6.06 3.27 5.15
C VAL A 245 6.58 1.95 4.60
N TYR A 246 5.74 0.91 4.65
CA TYR A 246 6.06 -0.43 4.19
C TYR A 246 5.54 -0.69 2.79
N ALA A 247 6.20 -1.59 2.07
CA ALA A 247 5.63 -2.19 0.87
C ALA A 247 4.57 -3.23 1.23
N ASN A 248 3.62 -3.42 0.32
CA ASN A 248 2.69 -4.54 0.35
C ASN A 248 2.83 -5.34 -0.96
N PRO A 249 3.72 -6.35 -1.01
CA PRO A 249 3.93 -7.15 -2.22
C PRO A 249 2.71 -8.01 -2.60
N LEU A 250 1.71 -8.13 -1.73
CA LEU A 250 0.47 -8.88 -1.99
C LEU A 250 -0.58 -8.01 -2.70
N ALA A 251 -0.44 -6.68 -2.61
CA ALA A 251 -1.42 -5.72 -3.13
C ALA A 251 -0.73 -4.55 -3.84
N PRO A 252 -0.24 -4.73 -5.08
CA PRO A 252 0.49 -3.68 -5.82
C PRO A 252 -0.31 -2.38 -6.01
N ARG A 253 -1.65 -2.44 -6.02
CA ARG A 253 -2.51 -1.26 -6.14
C ARG A 253 -2.41 -0.34 -4.93
N THR A 254 -2.25 -0.86 -3.73
CA THR A 254 -2.23 -0.05 -2.49
C THR A 254 -0.82 0.13 -1.93
N CYS A 255 0.17 -0.59 -2.49
CA CYS A 255 1.56 -0.51 -2.10
C CYS A 255 2.16 0.87 -2.38
N CYS A 256 2.54 1.59 -1.33
CA CYS A 256 3.11 2.93 -1.45
C CYS A 256 4.50 2.94 -2.09
N ILE A 257 5.30 1.90 -1.90
CA ILE A 257 6.64 1.80 -2.50
C ILE A 257 6.54 1.56 -4.02
N THR A 258 5.59 0.72 -4.45
CA THR A 258 5.26 0.57 -5.88
C THR A 258 4.81 1.90 -6.47
N ALA A 259 3.88 2.60 -5.80
CA ALA A 259 3.39 3.91 -6.24
C ALA A 259 4.53 4.95 -6.38
N LEU A 260 5.49 4.94 -5.45
CA LEU A 260 6.65 5.83 -5.48
C LEU A 260 7.56 5.52 -6.67
N GLY A 261 7.82 4.23 -6.91
CA GLY A 261 8.56 3.77 -8.09
C GLY A 261 7.88 4.17 -9.39
N ILE A 262 6.56 4.00 -9.51
CA ILE A 262 5.79 4.42 -10.69
C ILE A 262 5.96 5.92 -10.92
N TYR A 263 5.75 6.73 -9.88
CA TYR A 263 5.80 8.17 -9.97
C TYR A 263 7.18 8.68 -10.43
N TRP A 264 8.27 8.27 -9.77
CA TRP A 264 9.61 8.72 -10.15
C TRP A 264 10.04 8.22 -11.54
N SER A 265 9.62 7.02 -11.93
CA SER A 265 9.86 6.50 -13.29
C SER A 265 9.16 7.33 -14.36
N CYS A 266 8.01 7.91 -14.04
CA CYS A 266 7.27 8.81 -14.94
C CYS A 266 7.83 10.24 -14.95
N HIS A 267 8.70 10.59 -13.99
CA HIS A 267 9.28 11.92 -13.82
C HIS A 267 10.82 11.87 -13.75
N PRO A 268 11.51 11.32 -14.77
CA PRO A 268 12.95 11.01 -14.70
C PRO A 268 13.85 12.24 -14.55
N ARG A 269 13.35 13.44 -14.87
CA ARG A 269 14.08 14.72 -14.73
C ARG A 269 13.89 15.39 -13.37
N GLN A 270 13.05 14.83 -12.49
CA GLN A 270 12.83 15.39 -11.17
C GLN A 270 14.00 15.01 -10.26
N GLY A 271 14.80 16.01 -9.87
CA GLY A 271 15.88 15.84 -8.90
C GLY A 271 15.45 16.08 -7.44
N PRO A 272 16.43 16.16 -6.51
CA PRO A 272 16.20 16.47 -5.11
C PRO A 272 15.34 17.72 -4.89
N GLY A 273 14.42 17.65 -3.93
CA GLY A 273 13.48 18.72 -3.65
C GLY A 273 12.08 18.22 -3.29
N PRO A 274 11.04 19.05 -3.45
CA PRO A 274 9.66 18.63 -3.23
C PRO A 274 9.31 17.40 -4.07
N ILE A 275 8.68 16.38 -3.45
CA ILE A 275 8.20 15.20 -4.17
C ILE A 275 7.12 15.60 -5.18
N PHE A 276 6.28 16.58 -4.85
CA PHE A 276 5.26 17.11 -5.74
C PHE A 276 5.59 18.57 -6.10
N PRO A 277 6.41 18.83 -7.13
CA PRO A 277 6.79 20.19 -7.50
C PRO A 277 5.60 20.98 -8.05
N GLY A 278 5.67 22.31 -7.97
CA GLY A 278 4.62 23.23 -8.45
C GLY A 278 3.65 23.68 -7.35
N ALA A 279 2.62 24.43 -7.76
CA ALA A 279 1.66 25.05 -6.84
C ALA A 279 0.35 24.26 -6.75
N LEU A 280 -0.33 24.35 -5.61
CA LEU A 280 -1.71 23.88 -5.43
C LEU A 280 -1.88 22.37 -5.67
N GLN A 281 -0.87 21.55 -5.37
CA GLN A 281 -0.91 20.10 -5.62
C GLN A 281 -2.01 19.41 -4.83
N ARG A 282 -2.29 19.90 -3.62
CA ARG A 282 -3.45 19.45 -2.83
C ARG A 282 -4.79 19.71 -3.51
N ASN A 283 -4.92 20.82 -4.23
CA ASN A 283 -6.16 21.14 -4.96
C ASN A 283 -6.26 20.27 -6.23
N ARG A 284 -5.15 20.06 -6.93
CA ARG A 284 -5.07 19.11 -8.06
C ARG A 284 -5.49 17.72 -7.62
N PHE A 285 -4.89 17.21 -6.54
CA PHE A 285 -5.26 15.92 -5.96
C PHE A 285 -6.73 15.88 -5.54
N ARG A 286 -7.25 16.90 -4.84
CA ARG A 286 -8.66 16.96 -4.44
C ARG A 286 -9.61 16.80 -5.63
N LYS A 287 -9.35 17.49 -6.75
CA LYS A 287 -10.18 17.41 -7.96
C LYS A 287 -10.13 16.00 -8.57
N THR A 288 -8.94 15.41 -8.68
CA THR A 288 -8.81 14.04 -9.23
C THR A 288 -9.40 12.99 -8.31
N PHE A 289 -9.19 13.09 -7.00
CA PHE A 289 -9.75 12.18 -6.01
C PHE A 289 -11.28 12.23 -5.99
N GLY A 290 -11.90 13.41 -6.13
CA GLY A 290 -13.35 13.52 -6.31
C GLY A 290 -13.85 12.73 -7.51
N ARG A 291 -13.25 12.94 -8.68
CA ARG A 291 -13.60 12.20 -9.91
C ARG A 291 -13.40 10.69 -9.80
N ALA A 292 -12.37 10.25 -9.08
CA ALA A 292 -12.11 8.83 -8.84
C ALA A 292 -13.19 8.19 -7.93
N LEU A 293 -13.89 8.99 -7.14
CA LEU A 293 -14.97 8.56 -6.24
C LEU A 293 -16.37 8.74 -6.84
N ASP A 294 -16.56 9.61 -7.84
CA ASP A 294 -17.87 9.91 -8.45
C ASP A 294 -18.57 8.67 -9.06
N LYS A 295 -17.86 7.56 -9.27
CA LYS A 295 -18.46 6.26 -9.64
C LYS A 295 -19.12 5.51 -8.48
N GLN A 296 -18.93 5.95 -7.22
CA GLN A 296 -19.41 5.30 -5.99
C GLN A 296 -20.01 6.27 -4.94
N ASP A 297 -19.77 7.58 -5.03
CA ASP A 297 -20.18 8.59 -4.04
C ASP A 297 -21.29 9.49 -4.62
N SER A 298 -22.54 9.02 -4.57
CA SER A 298 -23.71 9.76 -5.05
C SER A 298 -24.04 11.01 -4.22
N GLU A 299 -23.38 11.23 -3.07
CA GLU A 299 -23.74 12.29 -2.11
C GLU A 299 -22.60 13.25 -1.72
N HIS A 300 -21.42 13.12 -2.33
CA HIS A 300 -20.20 13.86 -1.94
C HIS A 300 -19.82 13.66 -0.46
N ASP A 301 -19.94 12.45 0.08
CA ASP A 301 -19.61 12.14 1.47
C ASP A 301 -18.11 12.08 1.75
N TYR A 302 -17.32 11.83 0.72
CA TYR A 302 -15.89 11.66 0.83
C TYR A 302 -15.09 12.86 0.32
N GLY A 303 -13.87 12.99 0.83
CA GLY A 303 -12.93 14.03 0.43
C GLY A 303 -11.56 13.78 1.03
N THR A 304 -10.60 14.69 0.81
CA THR A 304 -9.21 14.45 1.25
C THR A 304 -9.08 14.28 2.77
N HIS A 305 -10.00 14.79 3.57
CA HIS A 305 -10.05 14.54 5.01
C HIS A 305 -10.55 13.13 5.38
N SER A 306 -11.36 12.50 4.53
CA SER A 306 -11.88 11.14 4.72
C SER A 306 -10.78 10.10 4.74
N ILE A 307 -9.72 10.30 3.95
CA ILE A 307 -8.57 9.38 3.88
C ILE A 307 -7.94 9.21 5.26
N ARG A 308 -7.60 10.32 5.93
CA ARG A 308 -6.99 10.29 7.27
C ARG A 308 -7.94 9.74 8.34
N LYS A 309 -9.23 10.06 8.25
CA LYS A 309 -10.24 9.49 9.15
C LYS A 309 -10.36 7.98 8.95
N GLY A 310 -10.43 7.56 7.69
CA GLY A 310 -10.54 6.17 7.25
C GLY A 310 -9.40 5.31 7.75
N VAL A 311 -8.16 5.72 7.49
CA VAL A 311 -6.98 4.95 7.93
C VAL A 311 -6.85 4.89 9.46
N ALA A 312 -7.21 5.97 10.18
CA ALA A 312 -7.21 5.96 11.64
C ALA A 312 -8.24 4.97 12.20
N THR A 313 -9.46 4.98 11.64
CA THR A 313 -10.51 4.01 12.00
C THR A 313 -10.12 2.59 11.61
N TYR A 314 -9.53 2.40 10.45
CA TYR A 314 -9.05 1.10 9.97
C TYR A 314 -7.98 0.51 10.88
N ALA A 315 -7.01 1.33 11.32
CA ALA A 315 -5.97 0.91 12.25
C ALA A 315 -6.52 0.59 13.65
N CYS A 316 -7.55 1.29 14.11
CA CYS A 316 -8.17 1.05 15.41
C CYS A 316 -9.27 -0.02 15.39
N ASN A 317 -9.39 -0.83 14.33
CA ASN A 317 -10.46 -1.83 14.27
C ASN A 317 -10.32 -2.84 15.43
N GLY A 318 -11.47 -3.20 16.04
CA GLY A 318 -11.62 -3.77 17.38
C GLY A 318 -11.11 -5.20 17.60
N SER A 319 -9.99 -5.57 16.99
CA SER A 319 -9.24 -6.76 17.32
C SER A 319 -8.32 -6.50 18.51
N THR A 320 -8.16 -7.51 19.36
CA THR A 320 -7.17 -7.49 20.46
C THR A 320 -5.72 -7.43 19.94
N GLY A 321 -5.51 -7.68 18.64
CA GLY A 321 -4.21 -7.60 17.99
C GLY A 321 -3.94 -6.30 17.22
N GLY A 322 -4.75 -5.24 17.39
CA GLY A 322 -4.57 -3.96 16.69
C GLY A 322 -3.45 -3.08 17.26
N PRO A 323 -2.94 -2.09 16.49
CA PRO A 323 -2.00 -1.09 17.00
C PRO A 323 -2.55 -0.31 18.20
N SER A 324 -1.65 0.12 19.10
CA SER A 324 -2.02 0.99 20.21
C SER A 324 -2.62 2.31 19.70
N ILE A 325 -3.69 2.76 20.36
CA ILE A 325 -4.29 4.08 20.11
C ILE A 325 -3.26 5.20 20.30
N VAL A 326 -2.27 5.02 21.17
CA VAL A 326 -1.16 5.96 21.35
C VAL A 326 -0.37 6.11 20.04
N SER A 327 0.08 5.00 19.44
CA SER A 327 0.78 5.00 18.16
C SER A 327 -0.06 5.63 17.05
N VAL A 328 -1.37 5.32 17.01
CA VAL A 328 -2.30 5.90 16.03
C VAL A 328 -2.42 7.42 16.21
N CYS A 329 -2.60 7.91 17.43
CA CYS A 329 -2.70 9.33 17.73
C CYS A 329 -1.41 10.08 17.39
N LEU A 330 -0.25 9.54 17.80
CA LEU A 330 1.06 10.12 17.51
C LEU A 330 1.32 10.18 16.01
N ARG A 331 1.09 9.08 15.28
CA ARG A 331 1.20 9.04 13.80
C ARG A 331 0.18 9.97 13.13
N CYS A 332 -1.02 10.13 13.67
CA CYS A 332 -1.98 11.12 13.17
C CYS A 332 -1.61 12.59 13.45
N GLY A 333 -0.62 12.82 14.32
CA GLY A 333 -0.27 14.14 14.87
C GLY A 333 -1.43 14.73 15.69
N TRP A 334 -2.05 13.90 16.52
CA TRP A 334 -3.10 14.27 17.46
C TRP A 334 -2.52 14.33 18.87
N SER A 335 -3.02 15.27 19.68
CA SER A 335 -2.73 15.32 21.12
C SER A 335 -3.46 14.15 21.79
N LEU A 336 -2.76 13.45 22.68
CA LEU A 336 -3.33 12.44 23.58
C LEU A 336 -4.10 13.12 24.72
N GLY A 337 -3.69 14.34 25.10
CA GLY A 337 -4.39 15.21 26.02
C GLY A 337 -3.82 15.17 27.44
N GLY A 338 -3.73 16.36 28.05
CA GLY A 338 -3.43 16.54 29.46
C GLY A 338 -2.12 15.87 29.91
N VAL A 339 -2.25 14.91 30.82
CA VAL A 339 -1.14 14.14 31.39
C VAL A 339 -0.52 13.19 30.36
N GLN A 340 -1.33 12.60 29.47
CA GLN A 340 -0.89 11.54 28.54
C GLN A 340 0.21 12.03 27.58
N ASP A 341 0.13 13.27 27.08
CA ASP A 341 1.14 13.87 26.19
C ASP A 341 2.53 13.99 26.85
N ARG A 342 2.62 13.96 28.18
CA ARG A 342 3.91 14.07 28.90
C ARG A 342 4.61 12.72 29.02
N TYR A 343 3.84 11.65 29.19
CA TYR A 343 4.34 10.32 29.55
C TYR A 343 4.36 9.34 28.38
N PHE A 344 3.40 9.42 27.45
CA PHE A 344 3.36 8.54 26.29
C PHE A 344 4.08 9.19 25.12
N ARG A 345 5.23 8.62 24.77
CA ARG A 345 6.11 9.10 23.71
C ARG A 345 6.08 8.16 22.52
N TYR A 346 6.60 8.66 21.41
CA TYR A 346 6.85 7.84 20.23
C TYR A 346 7.78 6.68 20.60
N GLU A 347 7.47 5.52 20.04
CA GLU A 347 8.31 4.34 20.09
C GLU A 347 8.26 3.71 18.69
N ALA A 348 9.43 3.32 18.19
CA ALA A 348 9.60 2.90 16.80
C ALA A 348 8.83 1.60 16.52
N ALA A 349 8.92 0.58 17.36
CA ALA A 349 8.20 -0.67 17.16
C ALA A 349 6.67 -0.47 17.08
N GLY A 350 6.12 0.46 17.86
CA GLY A 350 4.72 0.85 17.81
C GLY A 350 4.32 1.49 16.47
N ASP A 351 5.17 2.35 15.89
CA ASP A 351 4.93 2.95 14.57
C ASP A 351 5.21 1.97 13.42
N GLN A 352 6.20 1.09 13.57
CA GLN A 352 6.53 0.03 12.60
C GLN A 352 5.36 -0.95 12.46
N PHE A 353 4.82 -1.44 13.58
CA PHE A 353 3.64 -2.29 13.57
C PHE A 353 2.44 -1.60 12.93
N LEU A 354 2.16 -0.36 13.32
CA LEU A 354 1.10 0.45 12.73
C LEU A 354 1.33 0.67 11.22
N GLY A 355 2.58 0.92 10.80
CA GLY A 355 2.99 1.11 9.42
C GLY A 355 2.64 -0.08 8.54
N ARG A 356 2.89 -1.31 9.02
CA ARG A 356 2.50 -2.54 8.33
C ARG A 356 0.99 -2.71 8.23
N VAL A 357 0.28 -2.41 9.32
CA VAL A 357 -1.19 -2.47 9.35
C VAL A 357 -1.76 -1.52 8.28
N VAL A 358 -1.32 -0.26 8.24
CA VAL A 358 -1.86 0.71 7.27
C VAL A 358 -1.39 0.47 5.84
N ALA A 359 -0.26 -0.22 5.64
CA ALA A 359 0.14 -0.74 4.33
C ALA A 359 -0.80 -1.86 3.82
N GLY A 360 -1.66 -2.38 4.69
CA GLY A 360 -2.66 -3.40 4.35
C GLY A 360 -2.10 -4.83 4.39
N LEU A 361 -1.02 -5.07 5.12
CA LEU A 361 -0.50 -6.41 5.33
C LEU A 361 -1.46 -7.23 6.22
N PRO A 362 -1.63 -8.54 5.96
CA PRO A 362 -2.66 -9.34 6.61
C PRO A 362 -2.28 -9.71 8.05
N VAL A 363 -2.73 -8.91 9.04
CA VAL A 363 -2.36 -9.06 10.47
C VAL A 363 -2.61 -10.45 11.07
N ASN A 364 -3.58 -11.20 10.52
CA ASN A 364 -3.94 -12.54 10.95
C ASN A 364 -3.25 -13.64 10.11
N SER A 365 -2.05 -13.37 9.59
CA SER A 365 -1.28 -14.29 8.76
C SER A 365 0.21 -14.10 8.99
N ALA A 366 1.00 -15.17 8.84
CA ALA A 366 2.47 -15.10 8.80
C ALA A 366 2.96 -14.15 7.69
N GLN A 367 2.17 -13.95 6.63
CA GLN A 367 2.47 -12.98 5.56
C GLN A 367 2.44 -11.53 6.02
N PHE A 368 2.02 -11.21 7.25
CA PHE A 368 2.22 -9.89 7.83
C PHE A 368 3.69 -9.51 7.93
N ALA A 369 4.57 -10.50 8.08
CA ALA A 369 6.02 -10.34 8.08
C ALA A 369 6.64 -10.28 6.68
N SER A 370 5.83 -10.11 5.62
CA SER A 370 6.36 -9.99 4.26
C SER A 370 7.30 -8.78 4.17
N LEU A 371 8.47 -9.02 3.57
CA LEU A 371 9.45 -7.97 3.27
C LEU A 371 9.08 -7.24 1.97
N PRO A 372 9.52 -5.99 1.77
CA PRO A 372 9.44 -5.36 0.46
C PRO A 372 10.20 -6.19 -0.59
N PRO A 373 9.78 -6.20 -1.86
CA PRO A 373 10.61 -6.75 -2.92
C PRO A 373 11.99 -6.08 -2.89
N HIS A 374 13.04 -6.89 -2.90
CA HIS A 374 14.43 -6.43 -2.80
C HIS A 374 15.37 -7.38 -3.55
N PHE A 375 16.55 -6.88 -3.89
CA PHE A 375 17.57 -7.64 -4.61
C PHE A 375 18.45 -8.47 -3.67
N LYS A 376 18.94 -9.60 -4.16
CA LYS A 376 19.92 -10.47 -3.47
C LYS A 376 21.19 -9.68 -3.16
N ASP A 377 21.71 -8.97 -4.17
CA ASP A 377 22.87 -8.09 -4.07
C ASP A 377 22.51 -6.67 -4.58
N ASN A 378 22.48 -5.71 -3.66
CA ASN A 378 22.20 -4.31 -3.96
C ASN A 378 23.33 -3.62 -4.73
N ASN A 379 24.52 -4.21 -4.83
CA ASN A 379 25.67 -3.68 -5.57
C ASN A 379 25.81 -4.28 -6.96
N CYS A 380 24.92 -5.20 -7.34
CA CYS A 380 24.94 -5.85 -8.64
C CYS A 380 24.93 -4.80 -9.77
N PRO A 381 25.81 -4.91 -10.80
CA PRO A 381 25.88 -3.95 -11.89
C PRO A 381 24.54 -3.71 -12.61
N ILE A 382 23.73 -4.76 -12.79
CA ILE A 382 22.40 -4.62 -13.43
C ILE A 382 21.43 -3.82 -12.59
N VAL A 383 21.49 -3.93 -11.25
CA VAL A 383 20.66 -3.14 -10.33
C VAL A 383 21.06 -1.68 -10.43
N ARG A 384 22.36 -1.38 -10.48
CA ARG A 384 22.87 -0.02 -10.67
C ARG A 384 22.44 0.55 -12.03
N GLU A 385 22.56 -0.20 -13.12
CA GLU A 385 22.07 0.20 -14.44
C GLU A 385 20.55 0.46 -14.42
N GLY A 386 19.79 -0.41 -13.75
CA GLY A 386 18.35 -0.25 -13.56
C GLY A 386 18.01 1.06 -12.85
N VAL A 387 18.70 1.38 -11.75
CA VAL A 387 18.50 2.65 -11.02
C VAL A 387 18.83 3.86 -11.89
N ILE A 388 19.98 3.86 -12.58
CA ILE A 388 20.39 4.96 -13.46
C ILE A 388 19.37 5.16 -14.59
N SER A 389 18.88 4.06 -15.18
CA SER A 389 17.98 4.12 -16.33
C SER A 389 16.53 4.46 -15.98
N MET A 390 16.09 4.16 -14.76
CA MET A 390 14.72 4.42 -14.29
C MET A 390 14.58 5.72 -13.51
N PHE A 391 15.62 6.11 -12.76
CA PHE A 391 15.62 7.24 -11.84
C PHE A 391 16.85 8.15 -12.02
N PRO A 392 17.16 8.62 -13.25
CA PRO A 392 18.45 9.24 -13.56
C PRO A 392 18.75 10.49 -12.70
N ALA A 393 17.75 11.33 -12.43
CA ALA A 393 17.94 12.55 -11.63
C ALA A 393 18.24 12.29 -10.14
N PHE A 394 18.00 11.08 -9.63
CA PHE A 394 18.34 10.68 -8.25
C PHE A 394 19.48 9.65 -8.19
N ALA A 395 19.98 9.18 -9.33
CA ALA A 395 20.89 8.05 -9.40
C ALA A 395 22.25 8.26 -8.69
N GLU A 396 22.64 9.51 -8.45
CA GLU A 396 23.85 9.87 -7.71
C GLU A 396 23.57 10.31 -6.25
N ASP A 397 22.30 10.41 -5.82
CA ASP A 397 21.98 10.72 -4.41
C ASP A 397 22.15 9.45 -3.56
N THR A 398 23.29 9.36 -2.89
CA THR A 398 23.67 8.22 -2.03
C THR A 398 22.67 7.91 -0.93
N ARG A 399 21.94 8.92 -0.42
CA ARG A 399 20.94 8.74 0.64
C ARG A 399 19.68 8.08 0.10
N LEU A 400 19.31 8.38 -1.13
CA LEU A 400 18.13 7.81 -1.78
C LEU A 400 18.43 6.46 -2.44
N GLN A 401 19.69 6.10 -2.68
CA GLN A 401 20.05 4.83 -3.31
C GLN A 401 19.32 3.59 -2.76
N PRO A 402 19.24 3.36 -1.44
CA PRO A 402 18.51 2.20 -0.92
C PRO A 402 17.02 2.23 -1.30
N ILE A 403 16.40 3.41 -1.23
CA ILE A 403 15.00 3.64 -1.57
C ILE A 403 14.75 3.42 -3.07
N LEU A 404 15.63 3.94 -3.93
CA LEU A 404 15.54 3.75 -5.38
C LEU A 404 15.63 2.27 -5.75
N LYS A 405 16.47 1.50 -5.05
CA LYS A 405 16.59 0.04 -5.24
C LYS A 405 15.32 -0.68 -4.80
N LEU A 406 14.70 -0.29 -3.68
CA LEU A 406 13.39 -0.81 -3.26
C LEU A 406 12.29 -0.48 -4.27
N CYS A 407 12.25 0.74 -4.79
CA CYS A 407 11.33 1.13 -5.85
C CYS A 407 11.55 0.31 -7.13
N LEU A 408 12.80 0.14 -7.57
CA LEU A 408 13.13 -0.67 -8.74
C LEU A 408 12.73 -2.13 -8.56
N ALA A 409 13.09 -2.73 -7.43
CA ALA A 409 12.75 -4.10 -7.10
C ALA A 409 11.23 -4.31 -7.05
N SER A 410 10.50 -3.34 -6.48
CA SER A 410 9.04 -3.37 -6.44
C SER A 410 8.42 -3.30 -7.84
N LEU A 411 8.96 -2.46 -8.74
CA LEU A 411 8.51 -2.40 -10.13
C LEU A 411 8.80 -3.70 -10.90
N ALA A 412 9.99 -4.27 -10.74
CA ALA A 412 10.36 -5.55 -11.38
C ALA A 412 9.49 -6.70 -10.87
N TYR A 413 9.30 -6.81 -9.55
CA TYR A 413 8.47 -7.83 -8.93
C TYR A 413 7.00 -7.76 -9.38
N HIS A 414 6.49 -6.55 -9.65
CA HIS A 414 5.11 -6.34 -10.11
C HIS A 414 4.98 -6.16 -11.62
N TYR A 415 6.00 -6.51 -12.41
CA TYR A 415 6.04 -6.22 -13.84
C TYR A 415 4.83 -6.77 -14.59
N ASP A 416 4.45 -8.03 -14.36
CA ASP A 416 3.32 -8.66 -15.06
C ASP A 416 1.97 -8.02 -14.69
N PHE A 417 1.80 -7.70 -13.40
CA PHE A 417 0.63 -6.99 -12.91
C PHE A 417 0.51 -5.60 -13.57
N LEU A 418 1.59 -4.83 -13.55
CA LEU A 418 1.63 -3.49 -14.17
C LEU A 418 1.47 -3.58 -15.70
N SER A 419 1.99 -4.64 -16.31
CA SER A 419 1.84 -4.95 -17.74
C SER A 419 0.43 -5.34 -18.14
N THR A 420 -0.39 -5.80 -17.20
CA THR A 420 -1.79 -6.15 -17.46
C THR A 420 -2.72 -4.97 -17.17
N GLU A 421 -2.44 -4.24 -16.10
CA GLU A 421 -3.38 -3.24 -15.56
C GLU A 421 -3.20 -1.84 -16.13
N LEU A 422 -1.98 -1.45 -16.48
CA LEU A 422 -1.73 -0.09 -16.96
C LEU A 422 -2.11 0.05 -18.43
N PRO A 423 -2.83 1.12 -18.83
CA PRO A 423 -3.06 1.42 -20.24
C PRO A 423 -1.74 1.47 -21.02
N THR A 424 -1.78 1.14 -22.32
CA THR A 424 -0.60 1.23 -23.21
C THR A 424 -0.06 2.64 -23.31
N THR A 425 -0.91 3.66 -23.13
CA THR A 425 -0.56 5.08 -23.12
C THR A 425 0.02 5.58 -21.79
N HIS A 426 0.02 4.75 -20.74
CA HIS A 426 0.52 5.15 -19.43
C HIS A 426 2.03 5.41 -19.47
N SER A 427 2.49 6.54 -18.90
CA SER A 427 3.89 6.99 -19.01
C SER A 427 4.93 5.97 -18.53
N LEU A 428 4.59 5.15 -17.53
CA LEU A 428 5.46 4.05 -17.06
C LEU A 428 5.83 3.06 -18.19
N ARG A 429 4.93 2.83 -19.16
CA ARG A 429 5.19 1.93 -20.31
C ARG A 429 6.33 2.42 -21.20
N ALA A 430 6.63 3.72 -21.17
CA ALA A 430 7.77 4.29 -21.89
C ALA A 430 9.10 4.18 -21.12
N SER A 431 9.07 3.76 -19.85
CA SER A 431 10.28 3.63 -19.03
C SER A 431 11.18 2.49 -19.51
N SER A 432 12.45 2.53 -19.09
CA SER A 432 13.47 1.56 -19.51
C SER A 432 13.10 0.11 -19.17
N LEU A 433 12.44 -0.12 -18.04
CA LEU A 433 11.98 -1.43 -17.59
C LEU A 433 11.01 -2.10 -18.58
N PHE A 434 10.10 -1.33 -19.18
CA PHE A 434 9.10 -1.85 -20.11
C PHE A 434 9.56 -1.84 -21.57
N ARG A 435 10.53 -0.99 -21.92
CA ARG A 435 11.10 -0.95 -23.29
C ARG A 435 12.18 -2.00 -23.54
N ARG A 436 12.92 -2.41 -22.50
CA ARG A 436 14.08 -3.32 -22.62
C ARG A 436 13.74 -4.67 -21.99
N CYS A 437 13.35 -5.65 -22.80
CA CYS A 437 12.94 -6.98 -22.33
C CYS A 437 14.03 -7.68 -21.50
N ASN A 438 15.29 -7.49 -21.89
CA ASN A 438 16.44 -8.03 -21.16
C ASN A 438 16.61 -7.41 -19.76
N LEU A 439 16.33 -6.12 -19.60
CA LEU A 439 16.49 -5.43 -18.30
C LEU A 439 15.50 -5.98 -17.27
N HIS A 440 14.23 -6.16 -17.63
CA HIS A 440 13.25 -6.76 -16.74
C HIS A 440 13.68 -8.17 -16.32
N GLN A 441 14.00 -9.06 -17.27
CA GLN A 441 14.39 -10.43 -16.95
C GLN A 441 15.61 -10.47 -16.04
N SER A 442 16.66 -9.71 -16.37
CA SER A 442 17.88 -9.67 -15.56
C SER A 442 17.66 -9.09 -14.17
N LEU A 443 16.77 -8.11 -13.99
CA LEU A 443 16.40 -7.61 -12.66
C LEU A 443 15.58 -8.65 -11.88
N SER A 444 14.65 -9.34 -12.54
CA SER A 444 13.83 -10.39 -11.92
C SER A 444 14.66 -11.56 -11.42
N ASP A 445 15.73 -11.94 -12.13
CA ASP A 445 16.68 -12.97 -11.70
C ASP A 445 17.45 -12.56 -10.42
N GLN A 446 17.62 -11.25 -10.19
CA GLN A 446 18.28 -10.70 -9.00
C GLN A 446 17.33 -10.52 -7.81
N LEU A 447 16.00 -10.66 -7.99
CA LEU A 447 15.05 -10.55 -6.88
C LEU A 447 15.20 -11.73 -5.92
N VAL A 448 15.07 -11.46 -4.63
CA VAL A 448 14.96 -12.51 -3.61
C VAL A 448 13.63 -13.26 -3.78
N GLN A 449 13.71 -14.60 -3.84
CA GLN A 449 12.55 -15.50 -4.03
C GLN A 449 12.13 -16.19 -2.72
N LEU A 450 13.05 -16.28 -1.74
CA LEU A 450 12.87 -17.00 -0.48
C LEU A 450 13.27 -16.09 0.70
N GLU A 451 13.89 -16.63 1.74
CA GLU A 451 14.39 -15.86 2.87
C GLU A 451 15.41 -14.81 2.44
N SER A 452 15.30 -13.62 3.02
CA SER A 452 16.24 -12.54 2.73
C SER A 452 17.61 -12.84 3.35
N PRO A 453 18.71 -12.64 2.60
CA PRO A 453 20.04 -12.80 3.15
C PRO A 453 20.49 -11.65 4.07
N TRP A 454 19.81 -10.51 4.04
CA TRP A 454 20.26 -9.30 4.75
C TRP A 454 19.15 -8.43 5.36
N MET A 455 17.88 -8.64 5.01
CA MET A 455 16.76 -7.83 5.51
C MET A 455 15.92 -8.64 6.51
N THR A 456 15.58 -8.03 7.64
CA THR A 456 14.71 -8.63 8.66
C THR A 456 13.44 -7.82 8.82
N ALA A 457 12.32 -8.51 9.02
CA ALA A 457 11.02 -7.87 9.16
C ALA A 457 10.90 -7.13 10.51
N THR A 458 10.66 -5.81 10.49
CA THR A 458 10.47 -5.00 11.70
C THR A 458 8.99 -4.88 12.10
N GLY A 459 8.65 -4.43 13.32
CA GLY A 459 7.25 -4.21 13.72
C GLY A 459 6.34 -5.46 13.71
N ILE A 460 6.90 -6.64 14.00
CA ILE A 460 6.17 -7.91 13.99
C ILE A 460 5.63 -8.23 15.39
N PRO A 461 4.29 -8.35 15.56
CA PRO A 461 3.73 -8.70 16.86
C PRO A 461 3.87 -10.21 17.12
N PRO A 462 3.86 -10.65 18.40
CA PRO A 462 4.03 -12.06 18.76
C PRO A 462 3.06 -13.00 18.05
N GLN A 463 1.80 -12.60 17.84
CA GLN A 463 0.83 -13.47 17.17
C GLN A 463 1.23 -13.85 15.74
N VAL A 464 1.96 -12.98 15.02
CA VAL A 464 2.41 -13.25 13.65
C VAL A 464 3.52 -14.30 13.64
N VAL A 465 4.42 -14.26 14.63
CA VAL A 465 5.43 -15.31 14.85
C VAL A 465 4.73 -16.65 15.12
N MET A 466 3.68 -16.65 15.94
CA MET A 466 2.89 -17.86 16.21
C MET A 466 2.21 -18.40 14.95
N PHE A 467 1.67 -17.55 14.07
CA PHE A 467 1.13 -18.01 12.78
C PHE A 467 2.19 -18.65 11.89
N GLY A 468 3.43 -18.14 11.91
CA GLY A 468 4.57 -18.74 11.21
C GLY A 468 4.86 -20.16 11.73
N LEU A 469 5.01 -20.29 13.05
CA LEU A 469 5.23 -21.58 13.72
C LEU A 469 4.07 -22.57 13.47
N GLN A 470 2.82 -22.10 13.50
CA GLN A 470 1.67 -22.93 13.18
C GLN A 470 1.72 -23.46 11.75
N LYS A 471 2.15 -22.63 10.79
CA LYS A 471 2.30 -23.05 9.39
C LYS A 471 3.42 -24.10 9.24
N GLU A 472 4.52 -23.95 9.97
CA GLU A 472 5.61 -24.94 10.02
C GLU A 472 5.17 -26.26 10.67
N ILE A 473 4.45 -26.19 11.78
CA ILE A 473 3.87 -27.35 12.45
C ILE A 473 2.89 -28.05 11.51
N GLN A 474 2.00 -27.29 10.86
CA GLN A 474 1.04 -27.85 9.90
C GLN A 474 1.76 -28.53 8.74
N ALA A 475 2.78 -27.90 8.16
CA ALA A 475 3.59 -28.51 7.10
C ALA A 475 4.27 -29.80 7.58
N THR A 476 4.80 -29.81 8.81
CA THR A 476 5.44 -30.98 9.42
C THR A 476 4.42 -32.10 9.66
N VAL A 477 3.25 -31.79 10.20
CA VAL A 477 2.16 -32.73 10.45
C VAL A 477 1.64 -33.33 9.13
N CYS A 478 1.46 -32.51 8.09
CA CYS A 478 1.06 -32.98 6.77
C CYS A 478 2.13 -33.87 6.12
N ALA A 479 3.42 -33.61 6.35
CA ALA A 479 4.52 -34.45 5.85
C ALA A 479 4.78 -35.70 6.70
N LEU A 480 4.19 -35.79 7.90
CA LEU A 480 4.43 -36.88 8.85
C LEU A 480 4.03 -38.26 8.30
N PRO A 481 2.86 -38.46 7.66
CA PRO A 481 2.46 -39.79 7.18
C PRO A 481 3.42 -40.36 6.14
N GLU A 482 3.88 -39.55 5.19
CA GLU A 482 4.84 -39.97 4.17
C GLU A 482 6.24 -40.24 4.75
N SER A 483 6.65 -39.42 5.72
CA SER A 483 7.91 -39.61 6.44
C SER A 483 7.89 -40.91 7.24
N LEU A 484 6.80 -41.18 7.96
CA LEU A 484 6.59 -42.42 8.70
C LEU A 484 6.51 -43.62 7.74
N ALA A 485 5.74 -43.54 6.66
CA ALA A 485 5.62 -44.61 5.68
C ALA A 485 6.97 -44.96 5.00
N ARG A 486 7.81 -43.96 4.74
CA ARG A 486 9.19 -44.17 4.27
C ARG A 486 10.07 -44.84 5.33
N ARG A 487 9.97 -44.42 6.59
CA ARG A 487 10.73 -45.02 7.71
C ARG A 487 10.31 -46.46 7.99
N PHE A 488 9.01 -46.74 8.06
CA PHE A 488 8.47 -48.10 8.25
C PHE A 488 8.95 -49.05 7.15
N ALA A 489 8.93 -48.58 5.91
CA ALA A 489 9.40 -49.37 4.79
C ALA A 489 10.87 -49.73 4.87
N LYS A 490 11.72 -48.74 5.17
CA LYS A 490 13.15 -48.95 5.35
C LYS A 490 13.43 -49.98 6.45
N LEU A 491 12.72 -49.90 7.57
CA LEU A 491 12.87 -50.85 8.68
C LEU A 491 12.37 -52.27 8.34
N LEU A 492 11.29 -52.39 7.56
CA LEU A 492 10.79 -53.69 7.09
C LEU A 492 11.78 -54.35 6.13
N GLU A 493 12.41 -53.56 5.26
CA GLU A 493 13.48 -54.01 4.34
C GLU A 493 14.74 -54.42 5.11
N GLU A 494 15.19 -53.61 6.08
CA GLU A 494 16.40 -53.90 6.89
C GLU A 494 16.25 -55.14 7.79
N LYS A 495 15.03 -55.47 8.25
CA LYS A 495 14.76 -56.60 9.14
C LYS A 495 14.48 -57.92 8.40
N GLY A 496 14.45 -57.92 7.07
CA GLY A 496 14.23 -59.14 6.29
C GLY A 496 12.91 -59.84 6.61
N ILE A 497 11.84 -59.08 6.87
CA ILE A 497 10.52 -59.60 7.25
C ILE A 497 9.81 -60.08 5.97
N CYS A 498 10.33 -61.14 5.34
CA CYS A 498 9.77 -61.75 4.13
C CYS A 498 9.80 -63.29 4.22
N GLY A 499 9.60 -63.84 5.41
CA GLY A 499 9.46 -65.29 5.59
C GLY A 499 8.82 -65.65 6.92
N ASN A 500 7.54 -66.08 6.86
CA ASN A 500 6.71 -66.63 7.92
C ASN A 500 6.29 -65.69 9.08
N GLY A 501 5.14 -65.03 8.87
CA GLY A 501 4.24 -64.55 9.93
C GLY A 501 4.77 -63.45 10.84
N ILE A 502 4.41 -62.20 10.55
CA ILE A 502 4.61 -61.07 11.48
C ILE A 502 3.76 -61.35 12.73
N ASN A 503 4.40 -61.48 13.90
CA ASN A 503 3.65 -61.56 15.16
C ASN A 503 3.26 -60.14 15.63
N GLN A 504 2.13 -60.01 16.34
CA GLN A 504 1.60 -58.72 16.80
C GLN A 504 2.61 -57.92 17.64
N GLN A 505 3.41 -58.61 18.45
CA GLN A 505 4.43 -58.00 19.31
C GLN A 505 5.60 -57.40 18.52
N GLN A 506 5.99 -58.02 17.40
CA GLN A 506 6.99 -57.48 16.49
C GLN A 506 6.49 -56.24 15.74
N MET A 507 5.19 -56.19 15.44
CA MET A 507 4.55 -55.01 14.86
C MET A 507 4.48 -53.87 15.88
N GLU A 508 4.05 -54.16 17.11
CA GLU A 508 3.98 -53.21 18.22
C GLU A 508 5.38 -52.68 18.59
N ASP A 509 6.41 -53.54 18.70
CA ASP A 509 7.78 -53.12 18.98
C ASP A 509 8.39 -52.26 17.86
N THR A 510 7.99 -52.51 16.61
CA THR A 510 8.45 -51.71 15.45
C THR A 510 7.73 -50.37 15.39
N MET A 511 6.42 -50.34 15.69
CA MET A 511 5.68 -49.09 15.87
C MET A 511 6.23 -48.26 17.03
N HIS A 512 6.50 -48.89 18.19
CA HIS A 512 7.11 -48.21 19.32
C HIS A 512 8.48 -47.66 18.96
N ARG A 513 9.39 -48.43 18.33
CA ARG A 513 10.70 -47.89 17.89
C ARG A 513 10.60 -46.72 16.91
N VAL A 514 9.66 -46.75 15.97
CA VAL A 514 9.43 -45.63 15.04
C VAL A 514 8.92 -44.38 15.75
N LEU A 515 8.19 -44.55 16.86
CA LEU A 515 7.68 -43.46 17.70
C LEU A 515 8.68 -43.01 18.78
N ASP A 516 9.54 -43.92 19.28
CA ASP A 516 10.51 -43.69 20.39
C ASP A 516 11.87 -43.16 19.93
N GLU A 517 12.24 -43.34 18.66
CA GLU A 517 13.33 -42.58 18.01
C GLU A 517 12.87 -41.12 17.85
N ARG A 518 12.88 -40.42 18.99
CA ARG A 518 12.41 -39.08 19.33
C ARG A 518 12.08 -38.16 18.14
N VAL A 519 10.89 -37.55 18.24
CA VAL A 519 10.61 -36.18 17.78
C VAL A 519 11.83 -35.29 18.11
N PRO A 520 12.55 -34.75 17.11
CA PRO A 520 13.75 -33.98 17.41
C PRO A 520 13.40 -32.72 18.22
N GLN A 521 14.05 -32.60 19.37
CA GLN A 521 14.20 -31.31 20.04
C GLN A 521 14.90 -30.36 19.06
N TYR A 522 14.31 -29.17 18.93
CA TYR A 522 14.81 -27.99 18.25
C TYR A 522 16.35 -27.91 18.22
N SER A 523 16.94 -28.08 17.04
CA SER A 523 18.25 -27.52 16.69
C SER A 523 18.40 -27.42 15.17
N ARG A 524 18.69 -26.20 14.72
CA ARG A 524 19.09 -25.86 13.36
C ARG A 524 20.25 -26.74 12.89
N ALA A 525 20.11 -27.37 11.72
CA ALA A 525 21.06 -27.29 10.59
C ALA A 525 20.74 -28.35 9.50
N ILE A 526 20.37 -27.83 8.32
CA ILE A 526 20.74 -28.23 6.95
C ILE A 526 21.38 -29.63 6.76
N HIS A 527 20.68 -30.53 6.07
CA HIS A 527 21.06 -31.18 4.79
C HIS A 527 19.95 -32.18 4.40
N ARG A 528 19.32 -32.01 3.24
CA ARG A 528 18.41 -33.01 2.64
C ARG A 528 19.22 -33.83 1.63
N GLU A 529 19.38 -35.12 1.91
CA GLU A 529 19.69 -36.12 0.89
C GLU A 529 18.38 -36.71 0.35
N ASP A 530 18.28 -36.74 -0.98
CA ASP A 530 17.12 -37.25 -1.73
C ASP A 530 17.01 -38.78 -1.56
N ALA A 531 15.81 -39.26 -1.18
CA ALA A 531 15.43 -40.66 -1.29
C ALA A 531 14.63 -40.87 -2.60
N PRO A 532 14.78 -42.00 -3.32
CA PRO A 532 14.17 -42.20 -4.63
C PRO A 532 12.64 -42.36 -4.54
N PRO A 533 11.89 -41.98 -5.60
CA PRO A 533 10.43 -42.07 -5.63
C PRO A 533 9.96 -43.53 -5.69
N ARG A 534 8.99 -43.87 -4.83
CA ARG A 534 8.33 -45.18 -4.81
C ARG A 534 7.39 -45.31 -6.01
N ALA A 535 7.49 -46.41 -6.75
CA ALA A 535 6.61 -46.71 -7.88
C ALA A 535 5.20 -47.08 -7.38
N THR A 536 4.19 -46.34 -7.81
CA THR A 536 2.78 -46.69 -7.63
C THR A 536 2.43 -47.84 -8.57
N LEU A 537 1.93 -48.96 -8.04
CA LEU A 537 1.48 -50.11 -8.84
C LEU A 537 -0.05 -50.12 -8.94
N HIS A 538 -0.55 -50.36 -10.15
CA HIS A 538 -1.96 -50.38 -10.51
C HIS A 538 -2.40 -51.81 -10.86
N PHE A 539 -3.47 -52.29 -10.24
CA PHE A 539 -4.08 -53.56 -10.61
C PHE A 539 -4.97 -53.40 -11.85
N TRP A 540 -4.73 -54.18 -12.89
CA TRP A 540 -5.56 -54.19 -14.10
C TRP A 540 -6.58 -55.33 -14.02
N PRO A 541 -7.89 -55.03 -13.97
CA PRO A 541 -8.92 -56.07 -13.94
C PRO A 541 -8.95 -56.94 -15.22
N SER A 542 -8.43 -56.43 -16.34
CA SER A 542 -8.47 -57.11 -17.64
C SER A 542 -7.49 -58.28 -17.76
N ASP A 543 -6.34 -58.22 -17.09
CA ASP A 543 -5.32 -59.29 -17.11
C ASP A 543 -4.98 -59.85 -15.72
N GLY A 544 -5.54 -59.26 -14.66
CA GLY A 544 -5.38 -59.69 -13.28
C GLY A 544 -3.99 -59.44 -12.71
N LYS A 545 -3.19 -58.52 -13.28
CA LYS A 545 -1.81 -58.26 -12.88
C LYS A 545 -1.59 -56.82 -12.38
N LEU A 546 -0.46 -56.62 -11.71
CA LEU A 546 0.02 -55.31 -11.28
C LEU A 546 0.92 -54.70 -12.36
N HIS A 547 0.69 -53.43 -12.67
CA HIS A 547 1.39 -52.66 -13.69
C HIS A 547 1.84 -51.31 -13.12
N ALA A 548 2.89 -50.72 -13.68
CA ALA A 548 3.44 -49.44 -13.24
C ALA A 548 2.60 -48.21 -13.66
N LEU A 549 1.57 -48.42 -14.50
CA LEU A 549 0.65 -47.40 -14.98
C LEU A 549 -0.80 -47.89 -14.92
N PRO A 550 -1.79 -46.99 -14.79
CA PRO A 550 -3.20 -47.38 -14.88
C PRO A 550 -3.57 -47.82 -16.29
N GLU A 551 -4.55 -48.72 -16.42
CA GLU A 551 -4.97 -49.30 -17.71
C GLU A 551 -5.43 -48.23 -18.72
N SER A 552 -5.97 -47.12 -18.21
CA SER A 552 -6.43 -45.94 -18.94
C SER A 552 -5.31 -44.97 -19.37
N PHE A 553 -4.04 -45.23 -19.04
CA PHE A 553 -2.93 -44.32 -19.35
C PHE A 553 -2.77 -44.07 -20.85
N ASP A 554 -2.60 -42.81 -21.24
CA ASP A 554 -2.19 -42.40 -22.59
C ASP A 554 -0.97 -41.47 -22.52
N PHE A 555 -0.08 -41.58 -23.50
CA PHE A 555 1.10 -40.71 -23.59
C PHE A 555 0.68 -39.26 -23.85
N PRO A 556 1.24 -38.28 -23.12
CA PRO A 556 0.94 -36.88 -23.35
C PRO A 556 1.53 -36.42 -24.69
N SER A 557 0.79 -35.56 -25.40
CA SER A 557 1.32 -34.81 -26.54
C SER A 557 2.12 -33.63 -26.01
N THR A 558 3.46 -33.72 -26.06
CA THR A 558 4.35 -32.73 -25.44
C THR A 558 5.60 -32.52 -26.28
N ASP A 559 6.35 -31.45 -26.00
CA ASP A 559 7.62 -31.18 -26.67
C ASP A 559 8.75 -32.07 -26.14
N VAL A 560 9.90 -32.02 -26.81
CA VAL A 560 11.04 -32.91 -26.53
C VAL A 560 11.62 -32.70 -25.13
N VAL A 561 11.59 -31.47 -24.61
CA VAL A 561 12.14 -31.12 -23.28
C VAL A 561 11.23 -31.67 -22.18
N HIS A 562 9.92 -31.52 -22.32
CA HIS A 562 8.96 -32.10 -21.39
C HIS A 562 8.92 -33.63 -21.47
N ALA A 563 9.06 -34.20 -22.68
CA ALA A 563 9.25 -35.64 -22.84
C ALA A 563 10.51 -36.12 -22.12
N TRP A 564 11.62 -35.35 -22.16
CA TRP A 564 12.86 -35.65 -21.44
C TRP A 564 12.63 -35.66 -19.92
N HIS A 565 11.91 -34.67 -19.38
CA HIS A 565 11.56 -34.65 -17.97
C HIS A 565 10.71 -35.86 -17.56
N LEU A 566 9.67 -36.21 -18.33
CA LEU A 566 8.84 -37.39 -18.05
C LEU A 566 9.63 -38.70 -18.17
N TRP A 567 10.60 -38.76 -19.10
CA TRP A 567 11.46 -39.93 -19.28
C TRP A 567 12.32 -40.23 -18.05
N TRP A 568 12.91 -39.20 -17.45
CA TRP A 568 13.84 -39.35 -16.33
C TRP A 568 13.20 -39.25 -14.95
N PHE A 569 12.11 -38.49 -14.82
CA PHE A 569 11.51 -38.14 -13.52
C PHE A 569 10.05 -38.58 -13.37
N GLY A 570 9.33 -38.85 -14.47
CA GLY A 570 7.90 -39.19 -14.42
C GLY A 570 7.03 -38.00 -14.02
N SER A 571 5.84 -38.28 -13.50
CA SER A 571 4.90 -37.27 -12.99
C SER A 571 4.33 -37.71 -11.64
N GLU A 572 4.88 -37.14 -10.57
CA GLU A 572 4.49 -37.46 -9.19
C GLU A 572 3.02 -37.10 -8.93
N ALA A 573 2.55 -35.95 -9.45
CA ALA A 573 1.16 -35.51 -9.33
C ALA A 573 0.15 -36.47 -10.00
N ALA A 574 0.59 -37.23 -11.02
CA ALA A 574 -0.23 -38.21 -11.71
C ALA A 574 0.07 -39.67 -11.28
N GLY A 575 0.96 -39.86 -10.30
CA GLY A 575 1.42 -41.20 -9.86
C GLY A 575 2.16 -41.99 -10.94
N GLN A 576 2.78 -41.31 -11.92
CA GLN A 576 3.44 -41.96 -13.06
C GLN A 576 4.95 -42.06 -12.80
N PRO A 577 5.56 -43.25 -12.90
CA PRO A 577 7.00 -43.41 -12.74
C PRO A 577 7.76 -42.79 -13.93
N PRO A 578 9.09 -42.62 -13.83
CA PRO A 578 9.92 -42.28 -14.97
C PRO A 578 9.65 -43.20 -16.16
N TYR A 579 9.40 -42.65 -17.34
CA TYR A 579 9.00 -43.51 -18.47
C TYR A 579 10.13 -44.45 -18.89
N LYS A 580 11.40 -44.12 -18.62
CA LYS A 580 12.54 -45.02 -18.83
C LYS A 580 12.44 -46.36 -18.10
N SER A 581 11.71 -46.42 -16.98
CA SER A 581 11.53 -47.64 -16.19
C SER A 581 10.31 -48.46 -16.58
N LEU A 582 9.49 -47.98 -17.52
CA LEU A 582 8.34 -48.72 -18.03
C LEU A 582 8.78 -49.88 -18.92
N CYS A 583 7.94 -50.90 -19.02
CA CYS A 583 8.09 -51.98 -19.97
C CYS A 583 6.83 -52.10 -20.82
N THR A 584 6.92 -52.81 -21.96
CA THR A 584 5.78 -52.99 -22.86
C THR A 584 4.60 -53.73 -22.22
N HIS A 585 4.82 -54.42 -21.09
CA HIS A 585 3.75 -55.04 -20.32
C HIS A 585 2.90 -54.01 -19.57
N ASP A 586 3.46 -52.87 -19.17
CA ASP A 586 2.77 -51.76 -18.49
C ASP A 586 1.87 -50.93 -19.44
N LEU A 587 1.65 -51.39 -20.69
CA LEU A 587 0.94 -50.66 -21.74
C LEU A 587 -0.20 -51.49 -22.34
N SER A 588 -1.43 -51.01 -22.14
CA SER A 588 -2.68 -51.77 -22.36
C SER A 588 -3.00 -52.05 -23.84
N THR A 589 -2.40 -51.32 -24.78
CA THR A 589 -2.68 -51.49 -26.21
C THR A 589 -1.40 -51.55 -27.06
N ARG A 590 -1.49 -52.19 -28.23
CA ARG A 590 -0.38 -52.25 -29.21
C ARG A 590 0.06 -50.85 -29.67
N LYS A 591 -0.88 -49.91 -29.81
CA LYS A 591 -0.61 -48.52 -30.17
C LYS A 591 0.26 -47.82 -29.11
N LYS A 592 -0.06 -47.98 -27.82
CA LYS A 592 0.72 -47.41 -26.71
C LYS A 592 2.15 -47.98 -26.67
N ARG A 593 2.31 -49.28 -26.92
CA ARG A 593 3.65 -49.93 -27.01
C ARG A 593 4.50 -49.38 -28.17
N GLN A 594 3.86 -49.06 -29.30
CA GLN A 594 4.54 -48.43 -30.43
C GLN A 594 5.03 -47.01 -30.05
N THR A 595 4.15 -46.18 -29.47
CA THR A 595 4.52 -44.82 -29.01
C THR A 595 5.65 -44.85 -27.97
N TYR A 596 5.64 -45.80 -27.04
CA TYR A 596 6.74 -45.98 -26.09
C TYR A 596 8.07 -46.30 -26.78
N SER A 597 8.03 -47.15 -27.82
CA SER A 597 9.23 -47.52 -28.59
C SER A 597 9.80 -46.30 -29.34
N GLU A 598 8.94 -45.45 -29.88
CA GLU A 598 9.33 -44.18 -30.52
C GLU A 598 9.98 -43.22 -29.52
N TRP A 599 9.40 -43.04 -28.33
CA TRP A 599 9.97 -42.25 -27.25
C TRP A 599 11.33 -42.78 -26.81
N ARG A 600 11.47 -44.11 -26.67
CA ARG A 600 12.73 -44.75 -26.29
C ARG A 600 13.85 -44.47 -27.29
N VAL A 601 13.58 -44.66 -28.58
CA VAL A 601 14.56 -44.40 -29.64
C VAL A 601 14.97 -42.92 -29.65
N MET A 602 14.01 -42.01 -29.51
CA MET A 602 14.28 -40.57 -29.45
C MET A 602 15.18 -40.23 -28.25
N MET A 603 14.88 -40.76 -27.06
CA MET A 603 15.65 -40.49 -25.84
C MET A 603 17.05 -41.08 -25.88
N GLU A 604 17.25 -42.23 -26.53
CA GLU A 604 18.56 -42.82 -26.78
C GLU A 604 19.42 -41.92 -27.70
N HIS A 605 18.83 -41.34 -28.75
CA HIS A 605 19.53 -40.40 -29.63
C HIS A 605 19.94 -39.11 -28.91
N ILE A 606 19.01 -38.53 -28.12
CA ILE A 606 19.27 -37.32 -27.35
C ILE A 606 20.33 -37.56 -26.28
N SER A 607 20.23 -38.67 -25.54
CA SER A 607 21.23 -39.06 -24.53
C SER A 607 22.61 -39.22 -25.16
N SER A 608 22.71 -39.92 -26.29
CA SER A 608 23.98 -40.11 -27.01
C SER A 608 24.56 -38.80 -27.58
N ALA A 609 23.72 -37.83 -27.94
CA ALA A 609 24.17 -36.51 -28.38
C ALA A 609 24.71 -35.67 -27.21
N ILE A 610 24.04 -35.73 -26.05
CA ILE A 610 24.46 -35.06 -24.83
C ILE A 610 25.79 -35.64 -24.33
N GLU A 611 25.90 -36.97 -24.24
CA GLU A 611 27.13 -37.66 -23.81
C GLU A 611 28.33 -37.29 -24.69
N ARG A 612 28.14 -37.20 -26.01
CA ARG A 612 29.19 -36.75 -26.95
C ARG A 612 29.61 -35.30 -26.72
N LYS A 613 28.68 -34.43 -26.30
CA LYS A 613 28.93 -32.99 -26.14
C LYS A 613 29.49 -32.64 -24.77
N THR A 614 29.11 -33.37 -23.73
CA THR A 614 29.48 -33.09 -22.33
C THR A 614 30.59 -34.01 -21.80
N GLY A 615 30.84 -35.16 -22.46
CA GLY A 615 31.78 -36.18 -21.99
C GLY A 615 31.31 -36.96 -20.75
N ALA A 616 30.09 -36.71 -20.26
CA ALA A 616 29.52 -37.33 -19.07
C ALA A 616 28.47 -38.38 -19.45
N TYR A 617 28.63 -39.62 -18.97
CA TYR A 617 27.74 -40.74 -19.27
C TYR A 617 26.44 -40.68 -18.43
N LEU A 618 25.28 -40.79 -19.08
CA LEU A 618 23.97 -40.71 -18.45
C LEU A 618 23.55 -42.08 -17.90
N ARG A 619 23.89 -42.34 -16.63
CA ARG A 619 23.49 -43.58 -15.92
C ARG A 619 22.15 -43.42 -15.19
N PRO A 620 21.44 -44.52 -14.86
CA PRO A 620 20.21 -44.47 -14.07
C PRO A 620 20.34 -43.77 -12.71
N GLN A 621 21.56 -43.68 -12.17
CA GLN A 621 21.94 -43.06 -10.89
C GLN A 621 22.51 -41.63 -11.06
N CYS A 622 22.37 -41.01 -12.23
CA CYS A 622 22.85 -39.64 -12.44
C CYS A 622 22.11 -38.67 -11.51
N PRO A 623 22.80 -37.72 -10.84
CA PRO A 623 22.16 -36.77 -9.93
C PRO A 623 21.04 -35.99 -10.62
N SER A 624 19.95 -35.72 -9.89
CA SER A 624 18.78 -34.97 -10.41
C SER A 624 19.18 -33.62 -11.01
N SER A 625 20.12 -32.92 -10.36
CA SER A 625 20.73 -31.67 -10.83
C SER A 625 21.47 -31.81 -12.16
N SER A 626 22.13 -32.95 -12.40
CA SER A 626 22.84 -33.24 -13.65
C SER A 626 21.87 -33.53 -14.80
N LEU A 627 20.78 -34.24 -14.52
CA LEU A 627 19.73 -34.53 -15.51
C LEU A 627 18.88 -33.29 -15.85
N GLN A 628 18.66 -32.39 -14.88
CA GLN A 628 18.06 -31.06 -15.10
C GLN A 628 18.98 -30.15 -15.93
N PHE A 629 20.28 -30.16 -15.67
CA PHE A 629 21.24 -29.46 -16.52
C PHE A 629 21.24 -30.01 -17.96
N CYS A 630 21.17 -31.34 -18.12
CA CYS A 630 21.07 -31.96 -19.44
C CYS A 630 19.79 -31.56 -20.19
N ALA A 631 18.66 -31.37 -19.50
CA ALA A 631 17.42 -30.89 -20.10
C ALA A 631 17.55 -29.48 -20.73
N SER A 632 18.49 -28.66 -20.25
CA SER A 632 18.80 -27.36 -20.88
C SER A 632 19.61 -27.46 -22.18
N LEU A 633 20.14 -28.65 -22.49
CA LEU A 633 20.93 -28.96 -23.68
C LEU A 633 20.14 -29.75 -24.75
N VAL A 634 18.95 -30.27 -24.37
CA VAL A 634 17.93 -30.85 -25.25
C VAL A 634 17.22 -29.73 -25.99
#